data_AF-A0A4S8M4M2-F1
#
_entry.id   AF-A0A4S8M4M2-F1
#
_cell.length_a   1.000
_cell.length_b   1.000
_cell.length_c   1.000
_cell.angle_alpha   90.00
_cell.angle_beta   90.00
_cell.angle_gamma   90.00
#
_symmetry.space_group_name_H-M   'P 1'
#
loop_
_entity.id
_entity.type
_entity.pdbx_description
1 polymer ?
#
loop_
_entity_poly.entity_id
_entity_poly.type
_entity_poly.pdbx_seq_one_letter_code
_entity_poly.pdbx_strand_id
1 'polypeptide(L)'
;MVCQDCSASSRLYTYNLPDSDDIQNRLRTDFNPSASQLYELKEMIRCAEDDLKAYRAEILRLESKIMVLSTKSDLLEKHTEKLRSLVSPMRRLPNEVLGHIFFYCCETRFYVSSSWRHSNPFLSVCSWWREVGLTTPQIWTV
;
A
#
# COMPACT_ATOMS: atom_id res chain seq x y z
N MET A 1 7.33 7.89 -17.77
CA MET A 1 8.39 8.79 -17.26
C MET A 1 9.35 7.90 -16.47
N VAL A 2 10.50 7.53 -17.06
CA VAL A 2 11.47 6.64 -16.40
C VAL A 2 12.28 7.50 -15.41
N CYS A 3 12.41 7.04 -14.16
CA CYS A 3 13.14 7.73 -13.10
C CYS A 3 14.59 8.02 -13.54
N GLN A 4 15.02 9.29 -13.50
CA GLN A 4 16.37 9.69 -13.88
C GLN A 4 17.46 8.98 -13.05
N ASP A 5 17.18 8.59 -11.81
CA ASP A 5 18.11 7.82 -10.97
C ASP A 5 18.26 6.35 -11.41
N CYS A 6 17.25 5.78 -12.09
CA CYS A 6 17.30 4.40 -12.55
C CYS A 6 18.17 4.22 -13.80
N SER A 7 18.48 5.32 -14.50
CA SER A 7 19.33 5.27 -15.71
C SER A 7 20.82 5.06 -15.41
N ALA A 8 21.25 5.30 -14.16
CA ALA A 8 22.62 5.05 -13.72
C ALA A 8 22.90 3.56 -13.42
N SER A 9 21.87 2.73 -13.25
CA SER A 9 22.00 1.30 -12.89
C SER A 9 21.98 0.37 -14.12
N SER A 10 22.53 0.83 -15.25
CA SER A 10 22.43 0.14 -16.56
C SER A 10 23.66 -0.71 -16.89
N ARG A 11 24.65 -0.79 -16.00
CA ARG A 11 25.82 -1.67 -16.15
C ARG A 11 25.89 -2.61 -14.96
N LEU A 12 24.99 -3.59 -14.91
CA LEU A 12 24.92 -4.61 -13.85
C LEU A 12 25.80 -5.84 -14.13
N TYR A 13 26.67 -5.79 -15.13
CA TYR A 13 27.67 -6.83 -15.36
C TYR A 13 29.01 -6.13 -15.52
N THR A 14 29.82 -6.14 -14.46
CA THR A 14 31.19 -5.59 -14.54
C THR A 14 32.18 -6.58 -15.16
N TYR A 15 31.80 -7.85 -15.36
CA TYR A 15 32.68 -8.89 -15.90
C TYR A 15 31.91 -9.92 -16.73
N ASN A 16 32.59 -10.49 -17.74
CA ASN A 16 32.07 -11.54 -18.61
C ASN A 16 32.09 -12.88 -17.85
N LEU A 17 31.07 -13.17 -17.06
CA LEU A 17 30.85 -14.52 -16.53
C LEU A 17 30.77 -15.52 -17.70
N PRO A 18 31.37 -16.72 -17.55
CA PRO A 18 31.12 -17.80 -18.49
C PRO A 18 29.63 -18.14 -18.50
N ASP A 19 29.12 -18.53 -19.66
CA ASP A 19 27.74 -18.98 -19.78
C ASP A 19 27.47 -20.20 -18.89
N SER A 20 26.22 -20.34 -18.42
CA SER A 20 25.83 -21.43 -17.53
C SER A 20 26.11 -22.81 -18.14
N ASP A 21 25.93 -22.98 -19.46
CA ASP A 21 26.17 -24.25 -20.12
C ASP A 21 27.67 -24.55 -20.26
N ASP A 22 28.53 -23.53 -20.43
CA ASP A 22 29.99 -23.67 -20.39
C ASP A 22 30.46 -24.15 -19.01
N ILE A 23 29.94 -23.54 -17.94
CA ILE A 23 30.27 -23.94 -16.57
C ILE A 23 29.86 -25.40 -16.34
N GLN A 24 28.65 -25.79 -16.73
CA GLN A 24 28.17 -27.16 -16.56
C GLN A 24 28.99 -28.18 -17.36
N ASN A 25 29.39 -27.86 -18.59
CA ASN A 25 30.24 -28.73 -19.39
C ASN A 25 31.61 -28.92 -18.72
N ARG A 26 32.23 -27.83 -18.23
CA ARG A 26 33.53 -27.89 -17.55
C ARG A 26 33.46 -28.71 -16.26
N LEU A 27 32.37 -28.60 -15.50
CA LEU A 27 32.12 -29.42 -14.30
C LEU A 27 31.96 -30.92 -14.59
N ARG A 28 31.51 -31.30 -15.78
CA ARG A 28 31.27 -32.70 -16.18
C ARG A 28 32.47 -33.37 -16.85
N THR A 29 33.43 -32.57 -17.33
CA THR A 29 34.69 -33.06 -17.92
C THR A 29 35.80 -33.12 -16.87
N ASP A 30 36.92 -33.80 -17.17
CA ASP A 30 38.15 -33.75 -16.36
C ASP A 30 38.88 -32.41 -16.55
N PHE A 31 38.17 -31.31 -16.24
CA PHE A 31 38.70 -29.96 -16.37
C PHE A 31 39.67 -29.69 -15.22
N ASN A 32 40.96 -29.71 -15.53
CA ASN A 32 42.03 -29.32 -14.61
C ASN A 32 42.58 -27.94 -15.00
N PRO A 33 42.22 -26.85 -14.30
CA PRO A 33 42.64 -25.51 -14.68
C PRO A 33 44.15 -25.32 -14.50
N SER A 34 44.78 -24.72 -15.52
CA SER A 34 46.13 -24.17 -15.36
C SER A 34 46.17 -23.03 -14.34
N ALA A 35 47.36 -22.66 -13.87
CA ALA A 35 47.52 -21.57 -12.90
C ALA A 35 46.91 -20.23 -13.38
N SER A 36 47.00 -19.94 -14.69
CA SER A 36 46.41 -18.75 -15.30
C SER A 36 44.87 -18.78 -15.27
N GLN A 37 44.26 -19.89 -15.68
CA GLN A 37 42.81 -20.10 -15.66
C GLN A 37 42.25 -20.09 -14.24
N LEU A 38 43.01 -20.63 -13.28
CA LEU A 38 42.64 -20.61 -11.87
C LEU A 38 42.66 -19.19 -11.30
N TYR A 39 43.63 -18.37 -11.70
CA TYR A 39 43.67 -16.95 -11.34
C TYR A 39 42.48 -16.19 -11.93
N GLU A 40 42.19 -16.37 -13.22
CA GLU A 40 41.03 -15.74 -13.87
C GLU A 40 39.71 -16.13 -13.21
N LEU A 41 39.52 -17.42 -12.90
CA LEU A 41 38.32 -17.89 -12.21
C LEU A 41 38.17 -17.26 -10.82
N LYS A 42 39.26 -17.12 -10.07
CA LYS A 42 39.24 -16.46 -8.76
C LYS A 42 38.89 -14.98 -8.86
N GLU A 43 39.45 -14.25 -9.83
CA GLU A 43 39.09 -12.84 -10.04
C GLU A 43 37.62 -12.69 -10.47
N MET A 44 37.11 -13.59 -11.32
CA MET A 44 35.68 -13.61 -11.67
C MET A 44 34.80 -13.83 -10.44
N ILE A 45 35.16 -14.77 -9.56
CA ILE A 45 34.43 -15.01 -8.30
C ILE A 45 34.48 -13.76 -7.41
N ARG A 46 35.65 -13.16 -7.23
CA ARG A 46 35.83 -11.98 -6.39
C ARG A 46 34.95 -10.81 -6.87
N CYS A 47 34.97 -10.52 -8.16
CA CYS A 47 34.12 -9.49 -8.76
C CYS A 47 32.63 -9.83 -8.61
N ALA A 48 32.24 -11.10 -8.77
CA ALA A 48 30.87 -11.55 -8.55
C ALA A 48 30.37 -11.28 -7.14
N GLU A 49 31.19 -11.58 -6.15
CA GLU A 49 30.88 -11.37 -4.74
C GLU A 49 30.75 -9.89 -4.40
N ASP A 50 31.62 -9.05 -4.96
CA ASP A 50 31.57 -7.59 -4.81
C ASP A 50 30.27 -7.01 -5.40
N ASP A 51 29.90 -7.40 -6.62
CA ASP A 51 28.66 -6.96 -7.27
C ASP A 51 27.43 -7.44 -6.49
N LEU A 52 27.43 -8.70 -6.05
CA LEU A 52 26.34 -9.27 -5.26
C LEU A 52 26.15 -8.53 -3.93
N LYS A 53 27.24 -8.10 -3.28
CA LYS A 53 27.19 -7.26 -2.09
C LYS A 53 26.60 -5.89 -2.39
N ALA A 54 26.97 -5.26 -3.51
CA ALA A 54 26.41 -3.99 -3.95
C ALA A 54 24.89 -4.12 -4.21
N TYR A 55 24.45 -5.19 -4.88
CA TYR A 55 23.03 -5.43 -5.15
C TYR A 55 22.22 -5.64 -3.89
N ARG A 56 22.74 -6.40 -2.92
CA ARG A 56 22.06 -6.57 -1.63
C ARG A 56 21.91 -5.25 -0.89
N ALA A 57 22.94 -4.40 -0.90
CA ALA A 57 22.86 -3.07 -0.28
C ALA A 57 21.81 -2.19 -0.98
N GLU A 58 21.76 -2.23 -2.31
CA GLU A 58 20.80 -1.46 -3.09
C GLU A 58 19.36 -1.95 -2.90
N ILE A 59 19.14 -3.27 -2.81
CA ILE A 59 17.84 -3.87 -2.47
C ILE A 59 17.35 -3.32 -1.13
N LEU A 60 18.18 -3.40 -0.08
CA LEU A 60 17.81 -2.89 1.25
C LEU A 60 17.48 -1.39 1.23
N ARG A 61 18.25 -0.61 0.47
CA ARG A 61 18.00 0.83 0.30
C ARG A 61 16.64 1.10 -0.37
N LEU A 62 16.32 0.36 -1.43
CA LEU A 62 15.06 0.49 -2.15
C LEU A 62 13.87 0.02 -1.32
N GLU A 63 14.00 -1.09 -0.59
CA GLU A 63 12.98 -1.59 0.34
C GLU A 63 12.65 -0.57 1.44
N SER A 64 13.68 0.06 2.01
CA SER A 64 13.50 1.15 2.98
C SER A 64 12.74 2.34 2.36
N LYS A 65 13.08 2.73 1.12
CA LYS A 65 12.40 3.81 0.41
C LYS A 65 10.92 3.46 0.13
N ILE A 66 10.64 2.22 -0.26
CA ILE A 66 9.28 1.72 -0.45
C ILE A 66 8.49 1.83 0.85
N MET A 67 9.03 1.34 1.97
CA MET A 67 8.38 1.40 3.28
C MET A 67 7.99 2.83 3.67
N VAL A 68 8.91 3.78 3.53
CA VAL A 68 8.67 5.19 3.87
C VAL A 68 7.58 5.80 2.98
N LEU A 69 7.64 5.55 1.67
CA LEU A 69 6.67 6.10 0.72
C LEU A 69 5.28 5.50 0.90
N SER A 70 5.18 4.19 1.12
CA SER A 70 3.91 3.53 1.41
C SER A 70 3.28 4.09 2.68
N THR A 71 4.06 4.27 3.76
CA THR A 71 3.56 4.85 5.01
C THR A 71 3.02 6.27 4.80
N LYS A 72 3.73 7.10 4.03
CA LYS A 72 3.28 8.45 3.70
C LYS A 72 2.01 8.45 2.84
N SER A 73 1.93 7.54 1.87
CA SER A 73 0.76 7.37 1.01
C SER A 73 -0.47 7.02 1.83
N ASP A 74 -0.37 6.00 2.70
CA ASP A 74 -1.48 5.56 3.55
C ASP A 74 -1.95 6.66 4.50
N LEU A 75 -1.01 7.43 5.05
CA LEU A 75 -1.33 8.56 5.92
C LEU A 75 -2.10 9.65 5.16
N LEU A 76 -1.65 9.98 3.96
CA LEU A 76 -2.26 11.02 3.13
C LEU A 76 -3.64 10.59 2.64
N GLU A 77 -3.81 9.33 2.25
CA GLU A 77 -5.10 8.76 1.87
C GLU A 77 -6.11 8.88 3.02
N LYS A 78 -5.73 8.44 4.23
CA LYS A 78 -6.57 8.56 5.43
C LYS A 78 -6.94 10.01 5.76
N HIS A 79 -6.01 10.94 5.61
CA HIS A 79 -6.30 12.37 5.82
C HIS A 79 -7.26 12.91 4.76
N THR A 80 -7.03 12.55 3.51
CA THR A 80 -7.86 12.99 2.39
C THR A 80 -9.29 12.47 2.54
N GLU A 81 -9.47 11.22 2.99
CA GLU A 81 -10.79 10.65 3.25
C GLU A 81 -11.57 11.40 4.35
N LYS A 82 -10.87 11.81 5.42
CA LYS A 82 -11.46 12.67 6.46
C LYS A 82 -11.88 14.03 5.90
N LEU A 83 -11.04 14.65 5.07
CA LEU A 83 -11.36 15.93 4.43
C LEU A 83 -12.55 15.80 3.46
N ARG A 84 -12.60 14.73 2.66
CA ARG A 84 -13.76 14.39 1.81
C ARG A 84 -15.03 14.26 2.65
N SER A 85 -14.94 13.63 3.81
CA SER A 85 -16.06 13.50 4.74
C SER A 85 -16.55 14.85 5.29
N LEU A 86 -15.68 15.86 5.39
CA LEU A 86 -16.06 17.23 5.79
C LEU A 86 -16.80 18.00 4.69
N VAL A 87 -16.52 17.71 3.42
CA VAL A 87 -17.20 18.34 2.28
C VAL A 87 -18.38 17.51 1.75
N SER A 88 -18.74 16.44 2.45
CA SER A 88 -19.87 15.57 2.09
C SER A 88 -21.16 16.38 1.98
N PRO A 89 -22.00 16.14 0.94
CA PRO A 89 -23.31 16.78 0.78
C PRO A 89 -24.20 16.65 2.02
N MET A 90 -24.07 15.55 2.78
CA MET A 90 -24.83 15.33 4.02
C MET A 90 -24.63 16.43 5.07
N ARG A 91 -23.46 17.08 5.09
CA ARG A 91 -23.17 18.18 6.02
C ARG A 91 -23.78 19.52 5.61
N ARG A 92 -24.38 19.59 4.41
CA ARG A 92 -25.03 20.80 3.87
C ARG A 92 -26.55 20.71 3.92
N LEU A 93 -27.10 19.61 4.43
CA LEU A 93 -28.54 19.45 4.58
C LEU A 93 -29.08 20.36 5.69
N PRO A 94 -30.21 21.05 5.48
CA PRO A 94 -30.95 21.67 6.56
C PRO A 94 -31.38 20.64 7.61
N ASN A 95 -31.56 21.08 8.86
CA ASN A 95 -31.96 20.21 9.97
C ASN A 95 -33.32 19.55 9.71
N GLU A 96 -34.24 20.25 9.02
CA GLU A 96 -35.56 19.76 8.67
C GLU A 96 -35.47 18.56 7.73
N VAL A 97 -34.65 18.68 6.67
CA VAL A 97 -34.44 17.59 5.70
C VAL A 97 -33.78 16.39 6.38
N LEU A 98 -32.80 16.65 7.24
CA LEU A 98 -32.12 15.60 8.00
C LEU A 98 -33.08 14.89 8.98
N GLY A 99 -33.94 15.64 9.66
CA GLY A 99 -34.98 15.11 10.54
C GLY A 99 -36.01 14.25 9.79
N HIS A 100 -36.42 14.67 8.58
CA HIS A 100 -37.26 13.85 7.71
C HIS A 100 -36.58 12.54 7.31
N ILE A 101 -35.29 12.56 6.97
CA ILE A 101 -34.52 11.34 6.68
C ILE A 101 -34.53 10.40 7.89
N PHE A 102 -34.27 10.92 9.10
CA PHE A 102 -34.30 10.10 10.32
C PHE A 102 -35.67 9.50 10.60
N PHE A 103 -36.75 10.30 10.44
CA PHE A 103 -38.11 9.82 10.56
C PHE A 103 -38.38 8.66 9.60
N TYR A 104 -38.00 8.81 8.33
CA TYR A 104 -38.11 7.73 7.36
C TYR A 104 -37.34 6.49 7.82
N CYS A 105 -36.10 6.63 8.32
CA CYS A 105 -35.31 5.50 8.81
C CYS A 105 -35.98 4.76 10.00
N CYS A 106 -36.77 5.45 10.82
CA CYS A 106 -37.51 4.86 11.93
C CYS A 106 -38.83 4.21 11.48
N GLU A 107 -39.53 4.83 10.54
CA GLU A 107 -40.82 4.35 10.02
C GLU A 107 -40.65 3.15 9.07
N THR A 108 -39.58 3.13 8.29
CA THR A 108 -39.35 2.06 7.32
C THR A 108 -38.83 0.80 8.00
N ARG A 109 -39.56 -0.30 7.77
CA ARG A 109 -39.04 -1.68 7.86
C ARG A 109 -38.02 -1.92 6.75
N PHE A 110 -36.96 -1.11 6.65
CA PHE A 110 -35.80 -1.57 5.92
C PHE A 110 -35.40 -2.91 6.55
N TYR A 111 -35.13 -3.92 5.73
CA TYR A 111 -34.64 -5.24 6.16
C TYR A 111 -33.20 -5.12 6.72
N VAL A 112 -32.95 -4.11 7.54
CA VAL A 112 -31.76 -4.05 8.37
C VAL A 112 -31.95 -5.12 9.44
N SER A 113 -30.92 -5.94 9.60
CA SER A 113 -30.79 -6.97 10.63
C SER A 113 -31.51 -6.56 11.92
N SER A 114 -32.27 -7.50 12.51
CA SER A 114 -33.15 -7.29 13.67
C SER A 114 -32.48 -6.59 14.87
N SER A 115 -31.14 -6.59 14.94
CA SER A 115 -30.36 -5.87 15.96
C SER A 115 -30.43 -4.34 15.87
N TRP A 116 -30.80 -3.76 14.73
CA TRP A 116 -30.88 -2.31 14.54
C TRP A 116 -32.27 -1.73 14.77
N ARG A 117 -33.30 -2.56 14.92
CA ARG A 117 -34.70 -2.11 15.02
C ARG A 117 -35.03 -1.35 16.30
N HIS A 118 -34.19 -1.45 17.31
CA HIS A 118 -34.37 -0.79 18.61
C HIS A 118 -33.31 0.27 18.89
N SER A 119 -32.42 0.53 17.94
CA SER A 119 -31.36 1.54 18.06
C SER A 119 -31.58 2.58 16.98
N ASN A 120 -31.51 3.86 17.33
CA ASN A 120 -31.52 4.95 16.36
C ASN A 120 -30.07 5.21 15.91
N PRO A 121 -29.53 4.53 14.88
CA PRO A 121 -28.11 4.55 14.56
C PRO A 121 -27.62 5.94 14.17
N PHE A 122 -28.49 6.79 13.63
CA PHE A 122 -28.15 8.17 13.30
C PHE A 122 -27.72 8.99 14.52
N LEU A 123 -28.18 8.63 15.74
CA LEU A 123 -27.75 9.29 16.99
C LEU A 123 -26.30 8.99 17.39
N SER A 124 -25.66 7.98 16.79
CA SER A 124 -24.26 7.63 17.04
C SER A 124 -23.30 8.20 15.99
N VAL A 125 -23.81 8.80 14.90
CA VAL A 125 -22.98 9.28 13.78
C VAL A 125 -22.12 10.49 14.18
N CYS A 126 -22.73 11.56 14.68
CA CYS A 126 -22.02 12.73 15.21
C CYS A 126 -22.90 13.55 16.16
N SER A 127 -22.32 14.55 16.83
CA SER A 127 -23.06 15.43 17.77
C SER A 127 -24.20 16.18 17.08
N TRP A 128 -23.98 16.71 15.87
CA TRP A 128 -25.00 17.42 15.10
C TRP A 128 -26.19 16.51 14.74
N TRP A 129 -25.94 15.28 14.28
CA TRP A 129 -27.01 14.32 13.97
C TRP A 129 -27.80 13.93 15.21
N ARG A 130 -27.10 13.77 16.35
CA ARG A 130 -27.74 13.49 17.62
C ARG A 130 -28.64 14.63 18.07
N GLU A 131 -28.14 15.86 17.98
CA GLU A 131 -28.90 17.07 18.30
C GLU A 131 -30.18 17.13 17.47
N VAL A 132 -30.06 17.05 16.14
CA VAL A 132 -31.21 17.06 15.23
C VAL A 132 -32.21 15.95 15.54
N GLY A 133 -31.74 14.72 15.78
CA GLY A 133 -32.60 13.59 16.12
C GLY A 133 -33.33 13.76 17.46
N LEU A 134 -32.67 14.33 18.48
CA LEU A 134 -33.28 14.61 19.78
C LEU A 134 -34.27 15.79 19.70
N THR A 135 -34.03 16.78 18.84
CA THR A 135 -34.90 17.95 18.67
C THR A 135 -36.00 17.76 17.62
N THR A 136 -36.15 16.56 17.05
CA THR A 136 -37.21 16.24 16.07
C THR A 136 -38.24 15.32 16.72
N PRO A 137 -39.34 15.84 17.30
CA PRO A 137 -40.31 15.05 18.07
C PRO A 137 -40.96 13.91 17.28
N GLN A 138 -41.13 14.09 15.97
CA GLN A 138 -41.80 13.14 15.07
C GLN A 138 -41.12 11.76 15.06
N ILE A 139 -39.83 11.69 15.36
CA ILE A 139 -39.04 10.45 15.41
C ILE A 139 -39.38 9.62 16.66
N TRP A 140 -39.84 10.26 17.74
CA TRP A 140 -40.11 9.64 19.05
C TRP A 140 -41.58 9.27 19.24
N THR A 141 -42.42 9.60 18.27
CA THR A 141 -43.86 9.30 18.26
C THR A 141 -44.23 8.13 17.34
N VAL A 142 -43.23 7.49 16.72
CA VAL A 142 -43.36 6.31 15.85
C VAL A 142 -43.52 5.04 16.67
#